data_AF-A0A7C4BAP1-F1
#
_entry.id   AF-A0A7C4BAP1-F1
#
_cell.length_a   1.000
_cell.length_b   1.000
_cell.length_c   1.000
_cell.angle_alpha   90.00
_cell.angle_beta   90.00
_cell.angle_gamma   90.00
#
_symmetry.space_group_name_H-M   'P 1'
#
loop_
_entity.id
_entity.type
_entity.pdbx_description
1 polymer ?
#
loop_
_entity_poly.entity_id
_entity_poly.type
_entity_poly.pdbx_seq_one_letter_code
_entity_poly.pdbx_strand_id
1 'polypeptide(L)'
;MPSSDVACTPVCPFRAFTCYKQALVCRRQRGGLVPFCSWIGDVCIGYKCQFAGCARHALLPDGTCKLKLEAVAPARVVEDDDVLEREAEALEKQLYGKIRDKLKKLGTRAWEVE
;
A
#
# COMPACT_ATOMS: atom_id res chain seq x y z
N MET A 1 0.72 -1.41 -19.33
CA MET A 1 0.15 -0.09 -19.04
C MET A 1 -0.97 -0.30 -18.02
N PRO A 2 -0.70 -0.26 -16.69
CA PRO A 2 -1.81 -0.18 -15.75
C PRO A 2 -2.45 1.19 -15.96
N SER A 3 -3.67 1.20 -16.49
CA SER A 3 -4.44 2.44 -16.60
C SER A 3 -4.50 3.06 -15.22
N SER A 4 -4.18 4.35 -15.14
CA SER A 4 -4.15 5.18 -13.94
C SER A 4 -5.54 5.41 -13.32
N ASP A 5 -6.46 4.48 -13.54
CA ASP A 5 -7.80 4.47 -12.98
C ASP A 5 -7.77 3.64 -11.70
N VAL A 6 -7.62 4.37 -10.59
CA VAL A 6 -7.69 3.86 -9.22
C VAL A 6 -9.08 3.31 -8.88
N ALA A 7 -10.08 3.62 -9.72
CA ALA A 7 -11.44 3.12 -9.62
C ALA A 7 -11.50 1.58 -9.62
N CYS A 8 -12.42 1.04 -8.83
CA CYS A 8 -12.67 -0.38 -8.79
C CYS A 8 -13.55 -0.80 -9.98
N THR A 9 -12.97 -1.61 -10.86
CA THR A 9 -13.63 -2.14 -12.06
C THR A 9 -14.05 -3.59 -11.83
N PRO A 10 -15.16 -4.04 -12.45
CA PRO A 10 -15.60 -5.44 -12.38
C PRO A 10 -14.55 -6.40 -12.98
N VAL A 11 -13.79 -5.91 -13.96
CA VAL A 11 -12.54 -6.53 -14.40
C VAL A 11 -11.41 -6.00 -13.52
N CYS A 12 -11.27 -6.58 -12.33
CA CYS A 12 -10.23 -6.22 -11.38
C CYS A 12 -8.97 -7.06 -11.63
N PRO A 13 -7.75 -6.46 -11.68
CA PRO A 13 -6.51 -7.22 -11.84
C PRO A 13 -6.28 -8.23 -10.71
N PHE A 14 -6.79 -7.93 -9.51
CA PHE A 14 -6.71 -8.81 -8.34
C PHE A 14 -7.81 -9.87 -8.29
N ARG A 15 -8.73 -9.90 -9.28
CA ARG A 15 -9.92 -10.78 -9.31
C ARG A 15 -10.73 -10.76 -8.01
N ALA A 16 -10.70 -9.64 -7.29
CA ALA A 16 -11.32 -9.51 -5.97
C ALA A 16 -12.70 -8.85 -6.01
N PHE A 17 -13.13 -8.32 -7.16
CA PHE A 17 -14.46 -7.72 -7.31
C PHE A 17 -15.54 -8.80 -7.22
N THR A 18 -16.49 -8.63 -6.31
CA THR A 18 -17.58 -9.56 -6.06
C THR A 18 -18.92 -8.84 -6.14
N CYS A 19 -19.93 -9.57 -6.60
CA CYS A 19 -21.31 -9.12 -6.55
C CYS A 19 -22.02 -9.91 -5.44
N TYR A 20 -22.63 -9.24 -4.47
CA TYR A 20 -23.35 -9.91 -3.39
C TYR A 20 -24.54 -10.75 -3.88
N LYS A 21 -25.15 -10.34 -5.01
CA LYS A 21 -26.21 -11.11 -5.69
C LYS A 21 -25.69 -12.24 -6.59
N GLN A 22 -24.37 -12.40 -6.70
CA GLN A 22 -23.73 -13.39 -7.58
C GLN A 22 -24.20 -13.33 -9.05
N ALA A 23 -24.70 -12.17 -9.49
CA ALA A 23 -25.22 -11.97 -10.84
C ALA A 23 -24.13 -11.54 -11.86
N LEU A 24 -22.89 -11.36 -11.41
CA LEU A 24 -21.78 -10.95 -12.27
C LEU A 24 -21.25 -12.13 -13.08
N VAL A 25 -21.34 -12.02 -14.40
CA VAL A 25 -20.82 -12.99 -15.36
C VAL A 25 -19.86 -12.29 -16.31
N CYS A 26 -18.58 -12.67 -16.26
CA CYS A 26 -17.58 -12.18 -17.19
C CYS A 26 -17.57 -13.06 -18.45
N ARG A 27 -18.06 -12.54 -19.58
CA ARG A 27 -18.06 -13.24 -20.86
C ARG A 27 -16.83 -12.84 -21.68
N ARG A 28 -16.17 -13.80 -22.30
CA ARG A 28 -15.06 -13.56 -23.23
C ARG A 28 -15.65 -13.37 -24.63
N GLN A 29 -15.53 -12.17 -25.18
CA GLN A 29 -15.90 -11.86 -26.56
C GLN A 29 -14.64 -11.56 -27.39
N ARG A 30 -14.76 -11.52 -28.73
CA ARG A 30 -13.62 -11.31 -29.64
C ARG A 30 -12.81 -10.03 -29.36
N GLY A 31 -13.38 -9.05 -28.65
CA GLY A 31 -12.72 -7.80 -28.26
C GLY A 31 -12.26 -7.70 -26.79
N GLY A 32 -12.42 -8.75 -25.97
CA GLY A 32 -11.96 -8.73 -24.58
C GLY A 32 -12.93 -9.37 -23.57
N LEU A 33 -12.64 -9.16 -22.29
CA LEU A 33 -13.48 -9.63 -21.18
C LEU A 33 -14.57 -8.59 -20.90
N VAL A 34 -15.83 -8.94 -21.17
CA VAL A 34 -16.99 -8.05 -20.97
C VAL A 34 -17.73 -8.47 -19.70
N PRO A 35 -17.83 -7.59 -18.68
CA PRO A 35 -18.56 -7.87 -17.46
C PRO A 35 -20.07 -7.66 -17.69
N PHE A 36 -20.87 -8.70 -17.47
CA PHE A 36 -22.30 -8.70 -17.71
C PHE A 36 -23.08 -9.04 -16.43
N CYS A 37 -24.23 -8.41 -16.21
CA CYS A 37 -25.11 -8.70 -15.09
C CYS A 37 -26.26 -9.60 -15.57
N SER A 38 -26.31 -10.85 -15.09
CA SER A 38 -27.38 -11.79 -15.45
C SER A 38 -28.76 -11.41 -14.90
N TRP A 39 -28.81 -10.56 -13.86
CA TRP A 39 -30.07 -10.15 -13.24
C TRP A 39 -30.80 -9.06 -14.03
N ILE A 40 -30.08 -8.01 -14.42
CA ILE A 40 -30.63 -6.90 -15.22
C ILE A 40 -30.61 -7.26 -16.71
N GLY A 41 -29.68 -8.12 -17.14
CA GLY A 41 -29.48 -8.44 -18.55
C GLY A 41 -28.68 -7.38 -19.29
N ASP A 42 -27.88 -6.59 -18.58
CA ASP A 42 -27.09 -5.49 -19.15
C ASP A 42 -25.62 -5.51 -18.65
N VAL A 43 -24.77 -4.66 -19.23
CA VAL A 43 -23.37 -4.47 -18.86
C VAL A 43 -23.26 -4.03 -17.40
N CYS A 44 -22.26 -4.58 -16.69
CA CYS A 44 -22.07 -4.26 -15.28
C CYS A 44 -21.57 -2.81 -15.10
N ILE A 45 -22.27 -2.02 -14.28
CA ILE A 45 -21.92 -0.64 -13.92
C ILE A 45 -20.74 -0.52 -12.91
N GLY A 46 -20.17 -1.65 -12.45
CA GLY A 46 -19.02 -1.69 -11.56
C GLY A 46 -19.30 -1.22 -10.13
N TYR A 47 -18.41 -0.40 -9.56
CA TYR A 47 -18.47 0.06 -8.16
C TYR A 47 -19.74 0.86 -7.81
N LYS A 48 -20.43 1.43 -8.82
CA LYS A 48 -21.68 2.17 -8.61
C LYS A 48 -22.87 1.26 -8.26
N CYS A 49 -22.72 -0.04 -8.44
CA CYS A 49 -23.76 -0.99 -8.06
C CYS A 49 -23.87 -1.11 -6.55
N GLN A 50 -25.08 -1.05 -6.00
CA GLN A 50 -25.34 -1.27 -4.57
C GLN A 50 -24.87 -2.64 -4.07
N PHE A 51 -24.78 -3.62 -4.97
CA PHE A 51 -24.32 -4.98 -4.68
C PHE A 51 -22.84 -5.19 -5.00
N ALA A 52 -22.09 -4.13 -5.34
CA ALA A 52 -20.65 -4.23 -5.57
C ALA A 52 -19.91 -4.38 -4.24
N GLY A 53 -19.00 -5.33 -4.20
CA GLY A 53 -18.12 -5.59 -3.07
C GLY A 53 -16.73 -5.98 -3.54
N CYS A 54 -15.82 -6.05 -2.57
CA CYS A 54 -14.49 -6.60 -2.79
C CYS A 54 -14.23 -7.70 -1.76
N ALA A 55 -13.89 -8.90 -2.21
CA ALA A 55 -13.55 -10.03 -1.33
C ALA A 55 -12.36 -9.74 -0.40
N ARG A 56 -11.50 -8.79 -0.77
CA ARG A 56 -10.35 -8.33 0.03
C ARG A 56 -10.66 -7.07 0.84
N HIS A 57 -11.92 -6.63 0.89
CA HIS A 57 -12.36 -5.41 1.57
C HIS A 57 -11.57 -4.15 1.19
N ALA A 58 -11.10 -4.09 -0.06
CA ALA A 58 -10.29 -2.99 -0.57
C ALA A 58 -11.11 -1.92 -1.32
N LEU A 59 -12.44 -2.07 -1.39
CA LEU A 59 -13.32 -1.09 -2.05
C LEU A 59 -13.67 0.02 -1.06
N LEU A 60 -13.26 1.25 -1.36
CA LEU A 60 -13.63 2.44 -0.60
C LEU A 60 -15.01 2.97 -1.03
N PRO A 61 -15.72 3.70 -0.15
CA PRO A 61 -17.02 4.30 -0.46
C PRO A 61 -16.97 5.28 -1.65
N ASP A 62 -15.81 5.90 -1.90
CA ASP A 62 -15.58 6.77 -3.06
C ASP A 62 -15.49 6.00 -4.40
N GLY A 63 -15.48 4.66 -4.35
CA GLY A 63 -15.33 3.80 -5.53
C GLY A 63 -13.88 3.49 -5.89
N THR A 64 -12.91 3.95 -5.10
CA THR A 64 -11.47 3.68 -5.28
C THR A 64 -11.07 2.34 -4.67
N CYS A 65 -10.00 1.73 -5.20
CA CYS A 65 -9.46 0.47 -4.71
C CYS A 65 -8.18 0.71 -3.89
N LYS A 66 -8.18 0.33 -2.61
CA LYS A 66 -7.01 0.45 -1.71
C LYS A 66 -5.77 -0.25 -2.27
N LEU A 67 -5.94 -1.43 -2.87
CA LEU A 67 -4.83 -2.18 -3.48
C LEU A 67 -4.23 -1.46 -4.70
N LYS A 68 -5.06 -0.76 -5.49
CA LYS A 68 -4.56 0.07 -6.58
C LYS A 68 -3.91 1.34 -6.06
N LEU A 69 -4.46 1.93 -4.99
CA LEU A 69 -3.86 3.08 -4.31
C LEU A 69 -2.47 2.75 -3.76
N GLU A 70 -2.28 1.59 -3.13
CA GLU A 70 -0.98 1.15 -2.63
C GLU A 70 0.01 0.83 -3.75
N ALA A 71 -0.47 0.28 -4.88
CA ALA A 71 0.38 -0.01 -6.03
C ALA A 71 0.79 1.25 -6.83
N VAL A 72 -0.05 2.29 -6.82
CA VAL A 72 0.22 3.57 -7.49
C VAL A 72 0.91 4.56 -6.54
N ALA A 73 0.69 4.43 -5.23
CA ALA A 73 1.40 5.22 -4.25
C ALA A 73 2.90 5.05 -4.52
N PRO A 74 3.66 6.16 -4.63
CA PRO A 74 5.11 6.05 -4.63
C PRO A 74 5.46 5.23 -3.39
N ALA A 75 6.28 4.20 -3.57
CA ALA A 75 6.71 3.29 -2.51
C ALA A 75 6.88 4.10 -1.23
N ARG A 76 5.92 3.96 -0.32
CA ARG A 76 5.92 4.78 0.89
C ARG A 76 7.10 4.28 1.69
N VAL A 77 8.17 5.06 1.62
CA VAL A 77 9.21 5.17 2.62
C VAL A 77 9.95 3.85 2.89
N VAL A 78 10.79 3.43 1.94
CA VAL A 78 12.19 3.28 2.34
C VAL A 78 12.69 4.73 2.47
N GLU A 79 13.55 5.08 3.43
CA GLU A 79 14.07 6.45 3.67
C GLU A 79 13.40 7.28 4.80
N ASP A 80 12.97 6.71 5.94
CA ASP A 80 12.90 7.49 7.20
C ASP A 80 13.69 6.76 8.31
N ASP A 81 13.44 5.47 8.52
CA ASP A 81 14.22 4.68 9.50
C ASP A 81 15.71 4.58 9.11
N ASP A 82 16.03 4.31 7.84
CA ASP A 82 17.42 4.20 7.37
C ASP A 82 18.19 5.53 7.42
N VAL A 83 17.50 6.67 7.31
CA VAL A 83 18.09 8.01 7.37
C VAL A 83 18.33 8.41 8.84
N LEU A 84 17.35 8.16 9.71
CA LEU A 84 17.44 8.49 11.14
C LEU A 84 18.50 7.65 11.87
N GLU A 85 18.58 6.34 11.58
CA GLU A 85 19.63 5.48 12.16
C GLU A 85 21.04 5.91 11.73
N ARG A 86 21.20 6.32 10.46
CA ARG A 86 22.49 6.82 9.94
C ARG A 86 22.89 8.14 10.58
N GLU A 87 21.95 9.07 10.78
CA GLU A 87 22.23 10.33 11.46
C GLU A 87 22.57 10.12 12.94
N ALA A 88 21.85 9.20 13.62
CA ALA A 88 22.14 8.82 15.00
C ALA A 88 23.56 8.25 15.15
N GLU A 89 23.96 7.27 14.33
CA GLU A 89 25.31 6.70 14.36
C GLU A 89 26.41 7.74 14.10
N ALA A 90 26.16 8.69 13.19
CA ALA A 90 27.12 9.75 12.89
C ALA A 90 27.30 10.70 14.07
N LEU A 91 26.21 11.08 14.76
CA LEU A 91 26.28 11.87 15.99
C LEU A 91 27.00 11.12 17.10
N GLU A 92 26.70 9.83 17.30
CA GLU A 92 27.33 9.01 18.32
C GLU A 92 28.85 8.95 18.14
N LYS A 93 29.33 8.66 16.93
CA LYS A 93 30.78 8.61 16.63
C LYS A 93 31.47 9.95 16.89
N GLN A 94 30.82 11.07 16.55
CA GLN A 94 31.41 12.40 16.71
C GLN A 94 31.39 12.92 18.15
N LEU A 95 30.30 12.71 18.89
CA LEU A 95 30.16 13.17 20.27
C LEU A 95 30.83 12.23 21.26
N TYR A 96 30.56 10.92 21.19
CA TYR A 96 31.12 9.97 22.15
C TYR A 96 32.64 9.83 22.01
N GLY A 97 33.22 9.98 20.82
CA GLY A 97 34.68 10.01 20.66
C GLY A 97 35.33 11.16 21.42
N LYS A 98 34.85 12.39 21.21
CA LYS A 98 35.37 13.59 21.88
C LYS A 98 35.09 13.59 23.38
N ILE A 99 33.93 13.08 23.80
CA ILE A 99 33.56 12.95 25.22
C ILE A 99 34.41 11.88 25.91
N ARG A 100 34.60 10.71 25.28
CA ARG A 100 35.44 9.61 25.80
C ARG A 100 36.89 10.04 25.95
N ASP A 101 37.45 10.79 25.01
CA ASP A 101 38.82 11.29 25.10
C ASP A 101 38.99 12.31 26.23
N LYS A 102 38.02 13.19 26.42
CA LYS A 102 37.99 14.14 27.55
C LYS A 102 37.82 13.42 28.89
N LEU A 103 36.95 12.42 28.98
CA LEU A 103 36.74 11.60 30.19
C LEU A 103 37.98 10.79 30.56
N LYS A 104 38.69 10.22 29.58
CA LYS A 104 39.99 9.57 29.79
C LYS A 104 41.04 10.54 30.34
N LYS A 105 41.07 11.77 29.81
CA LYS A 105 42.03 12.81 30.21
C LYS A 105 41.76 13.37 31.61
N LEU A 106 40.49 13.35 32.04
CA LEU A 106 40.07 13.73 33.40
C LEU A 106 40.27 12.61 34.43
N GLY A 107 40.75 11.43 34.03
CA GLY A 107 41.07 10.34 34.96
C GLY A 107 39.86 9.67 35.62
N THR A 108 38.64 10.07 35.26
CA THR A 108 37.41 9.42 35.72
C THR A 108 37.29 8.03 35.10
N ARG A 109 37.60 7.01 35.89
CA ARG A 109 37.21 5.62 35.63
C ARG A 109 35.70 5.45 35.83
N ALA A 110 34.91 6.05 34.93
CA ALA A 110 33.48 5.78 34.82
C ALA A 110 33.27 5.04 33.49
N TRP A 111 33.71 3.78 33.44
CA TRP A 111 33.44 2.83 32.35
C TRP A 111 33.03 1.48 32.94
N GLU A 112 32.10 1.52 33.89
CA GLU A 112 31.26 0.38 34.23
C GLU A 112 29.83 0.90 34.17
N VAL A 113 29.23 0.74 33.00
CA VAL A 113 27.77 0.85 32.84
C VAL A 113 27.36 -0.60 32.56
N GLU A 114 26.76 -1.24 33.56
CA GLU A 114 25.97 -2.47 33.39
C GLU A 114 24.76 -2.22 32.49
#